data_AF-A0A2S6PL24-F1
#
_entry.id   AF-A0A2S6PL24-F1
#
_cell.length_a   1.000
_cell.length_b   1.000
_cell.length_c   1.000
_cell.angle_alpha   90.00
_cell.angle_beta   90.00
_cell.angle_gamma   90.00
#
_symmetry.space_group_name_H-M   'P 1'
#
loop_
_entity.id
_entity.type
_entity.pdbx_description
1 polymer ?
#
loop_
_entity_poly.entity_id
_entity_poly.type
_entity_poly.pdbx_seq_one_letter_code
_entity_poly.pdbx_strand_id
1 'polypeptide(L)'
;MLRRVNGTALIIAALVATLGALAFPVWSYADRSGTAEADLNASSVATQWGPLSATDRDFLVKVRLAGLWELPAGQQAIERAPSEGVKLAGDHLVVGHTDLDRRARDVAAKLGVELPNQPTGQQQGWLRELTAASGQEYEQKFANLLRAAHGKVFALIAQVRHTTRNSLIRQLASDANQTVLDHITMLERTGFVDFDGLAREAAGASTAGPSGPPVPSGAGVPQVPVPVTPSGDQSFTSRPVPPTMAPLPQP
;
A
#
# COMPACT_ATOMS: atom_id res chain seq x y z
N MET A 1 0.88 61.59 45.89
CA MET A 1 -0.29 60.69 45.74
C MET A 1 0.11 59.52 44.83
N LEU A 2 0.37 58.34 45.38
CA LEU A 2 0.66 57.14 44.59
C LEU A 2 -0.66 56.64 43.97
N ARG A 3 -0.74 56.64 42.63
CA ARG A 3 -1.86 56.04 41.88
C ARG A 3 -1.85 54.54 42.16
N ARG A 4 -2.78 54.05 42.99
CA ARG A 4 -2.96 52.61 43.21
C ARG A 4 -3.41 52.00 41.89
N VAL A 5 -2.55 51.20 41.27
CA VAL A 5 -2.91 50.42 40.08
C VAL A 5 -3.76 49.25 40.57
N ASN A 6 -5.01 49.18 40.12
CA ASN A 6 -5.93 48.10 40.51
C ASN A 6 -5.37 46.76 40.01
N GLY A 7 -5.24 45.78 40.92
CA GLY A 7 -4.65 44.46 40.61
C GLY A 7 -5.28 43.77 39.39
N THR A 8 -6.56 44.01 39.14
CA THR A 8 -7.28 43.52 37.95
C THR A 8 -6.71 44.07 36.64
N ALA A 9 -6.27 45.33 36.60
CA ALA A 9 -5.67 45.92 35.41
C ALA A 9 -4.29 45.32 35.10
N LEU A 10 -3.52 44.97 36.13
CA LEU A 10 -2.24 44.27 35.98
C LEU A 10 -2.43 42.84 35.49
N ILE A 11 -3.46 42.14 35.98
CA ILE A 11 -3.79 40.77 35.54
C ILE A 11 -4.25 40.77 34.07
N ILE A 12 -5.10 41.71 33.66
CA ILE A 12 -5.55 41.81 32.26
C ILE A 12 -4.37 42.15 31.33
N ALA A 13 -3.50 43.10 31.72
CA ALA A 13 -2.31 43.44 30.93
C ALA A 13 -1.35 42.24 30.80
N ALA A 14 -1.15 41.48 31.87
CA ALA A 14 -0.34 40.26 31.85
C ALA A 14 -0.95 39.20 30.94
N LEU A 15 -2.27 38.95 31.02
CA LEU A 15 -2.96 37.98 30.15
C LEU A 15 -2.91 38.37 28.67
N VAL A 16 -3.07 39.65 28.33
CA VAL A 16 -2.96 40.14 26.95
C VAL A 16 -1.52 40.00 26.44
N ALA A 17 -0.52 40.29 27.27
CA ALA A 17 0.88 40.09 26.93
C ALA A 17 1.23 38.60 26.74
N THR A 18 0.69 37.70 27.58
CA THR A 18 0.86 36.25 27.43
C THR A 18 0.17 35.72 26.18
N LEU A 19 -1.05 36.16 25.88
CA LEU A 19 -1.75 35.79 24.64
C LEU A 19 -1.02 36.29 23.40
N GLY A 20 -0.48 37.52 23.43
CA GLY A 20 0.38 38.04 22.36
C GLY A 20 1.67 37.24 22.20
N ALA A 21 2.33 36.85 23.30
CA ALA A 21 3.54 36.03 23.29
C ALA A 21 3.29 34.58 22.82
N LEU A 22 2.08 34.06 23.00
CA LEU A 22 1.65 32.75 22.47
C LEU A 22 1.24 32.81 20.99
N ALA A 23 0.75 33.96 20.50
CA ALA A 23 0.38 34.16 19.10
C ALA A 23 1.59 34.53 18.20
N PHE A 24 2.63 35.13 18.76
CA PHE A 24 3.85 35.53 18.04
C PHE A 24 4.62 34.38 17.36
N PRO A 25 4.75 33.17 17.97
CA PRO A 25 5.28 32.00 17.28
C PRO A 25 4.39 31.57 16.11
N VAL A 26 3.06 31.55 16.27
CA VAL A 26 2.14 31.10 15.22
C VAL A 26 2.21 32.00 13.97
N TRP A 27 2.34 33.31 14.15
CA TRP A 27 2.51 34.26 13.05
C TRP A 27 3.94 34.30 12.48
N SER A 28 4.99 34.12 13.29
CA SER A 28 6.38 34.15 12.80
C SER A 28 6.88 32.83 12.21
N TYR A 29 6.20 31.71 12.45
CA TYR A 29 6.51 30.40 11.86
C TYR A 29 5.65 30.04 10.64
N ALA A 30 4.57 30.78 10.36
CA ALA A 30 3.76 30.56 9.16
C ALA A 30 4.57 30.70 7.85
N ASP A 31 5.62 31.52 7.85
CA ASP A 31 6.52 31.73 6.71
C ASP A 31 7.85 30.93 6.80
N ARG A 32 8.01 30.03 7.79
CA ARG A 32 9.29 29.33 8.08
C ARG A 32 9.26 27.81 8.15
N SER A 33 8.11 27.17 8.00
CA SER A 33 8.09 25.80 7.48
C SER A 33 8.46 25.88 6.00
N GLY A 34 9.52 25.19 5.57
CA GLY A 34 9.71 24.91 4.14
C GLY A 34 8.36 24.44 3.60
N THR A 35 7.86 25.09 2.54
CA THR A 35 6.54 24.73 2.01
C THR A 35 6.53 23.24 1.70
N ALA A 36 5.40 22.54 1.85
CA ALA A 36 5.32 21.12 1.51
C ALA A 36 5.91 20.81 0.11
N GLU A 37 5.82 21.78 -0.80
CA GLU A 37 6.46 21.77 -2.11
C GLU A 37 8.00 21.81 -2.07
N ALA A 38 8.61 22.62 -1.20
CA ALA A 38 10.06 22.65 -0.98
C ALA A 38 10.57 21.32 -0.45
N ASP A 39 9.87 20.69 0.50
CA ASP A 39 10.22 19.36 1.03
C ASP A 39 10.08 18.26 -0.03
N LEU A 40 9.03 18.31 -0.85
CA LEU A 40 8.82 17.41 -1.99
C LEU A 40 9.93 17.54 -3.04
N ASN A 41 10.41 18.76 -3.27
CA ASN A 41 11.49 19.01 -4.23
C ASN A 41 12.84 18.58 -3.65
N ALA A 42 13.13 18.89 -2.39
CA ALA A 42 14.38 18.51 -1.71
C ALA A 42 14.55 16.98 -1.57
N SER A 43 13.45 16.23 -1.46
CA SER A 43 13.47 14.76 -1.37
C SER A 43 13.45 14.04 -2.73
N SER A 44 13.61 14.78 -3.84
CA SER A 44 13.51 14.26 -5.20
C SER A 44 14.72 14.59 -6.05
N VAL A 45 14.96 13.76 -7.07
CA VAL A 45 15.98 14.00 -8.10
C VAL A 45 15.28 14.40 -9.40
N ALA A 46 15.70 15.49 -10.03
CA ALA A 46 15.15 15.89 -11.31
C ALA A 46 15.53 14.89 -12.41
N THR A 47 14.56 14.46 -13.21
CA THR A 47 14.77 13.62 -14.39
C THR A 47 13.96 14.16 -15.57
N GLN A 48 14.28 13.75 -16.79
CA GLN A 48 13.49 14.11 -17.97
C GLN A 48 12.04 13.57 -17.94
N TRP A 49 11.73 12.62 -17.05
CA TRP A 49 10.39 12.04 -16.87
C TRP A 49 9.62 12.64 -15.68
N GLY A 50 10.16 13.67 -15.04
CA GLY A 50 9.64 14.31 -13.83
C GLY A 50 10.46 14.00 -12.58
N PRO A 51 10.18 14.69 -11.45
CA PRO A 51 10.90 14.47 -10.19
C PRO A 51 10.78 13.04 -9.70
N LEU A 52 11.91 12.41 -9.38
CA LEU A 52 12.02 11.05 -8.86
C LEU A 52 12.21 11.11 -7.34
N SER A 53 11.17 10.77 -6.58
CA SER A 53 11.19 10.78 -5.11
C SER A 53 11.92 9.57 -4.52
N ALA A 54 12.20 9.61 -3.22
CA ALA A 54 12.70 8.43 -2.49
C ALA A 54 11.71 7.26 -2.52
N THR A 55 10.40 7.54 -2.37
CA THR A 55 9.34 6.51 -2.45
C THR A 55 9.29 5.85 -3.83
N ASP A 56 9.53 6.61 -4.91
CA ASP A 56 9.59 6.05 -6.27
C ASP A 56 10.75 5.06 -6.44
N ARG A 57 11.93 5.40 -5.88
CA ARG A 57 13.11 4.51 -5.91
C ARG A 57 12.89 3.25 -5.08
N ASP A 58 12.34 3.40 -3.86
CA ASP A 58 11.98 2.27 -3.00
C ASP A 58 10.96 1.34 -3.67
N PHE A 59 9.94 1.90 -4.31
CA PHE A 59 8.96 1.14 -5.09
C PHE A 59 9.62 0.32 -6.20
N LEU A 60 10.51 0.91 -6.98
CA LEU A 60 11.22 0.23 -8.06
C LEU A 60 12.08 -0.94 -7.54
N VAL A 61 12.79 -0.73 -6.42
CA VAL A 61 13.56 -1.78 -5.73
C VAL A 61 12.64 -2.90 -5.23
N LYS A 62 11.49 -2.57 -4.64
CA LYS A 62 10.53 -3.56 -4.15
C LYS A 62 9.89 -4.39 -5.26
N VAL A 63 9.57 -3.79 -6.41
CA VAL A 63 9.09 -4.55 -7.59
C VAL A 63 10.14 -5.55 -8.04
N ARG A 64 11.42 -5.15 -8.12
CA ARG A 64 12.53 -6.07 -8.44
C ARG A 64 12.66 -7.19 -7.40
N LEU A 65 12.64 -6.84 -6.11
CA LEU A 65 12.76 -7.81 -5.03
C LEU A 65 11.61 -8.82 -5.06
N ALA A 66 10.38 -8.41 -5.37
CA ALA A 66 9.24 -9.32 -5.53
C ALA A 66 9.53 -10.35 -6.63
N GLY A 67 9.93 -9.90 -7.82
CA GLY A 67 10.26 -10.80 -8.93
C GLY A 67 11.36 -11.81 -8.60
N LEU A 68 12.38 -11.42 -7.83
CA LEU A 68 13.51 -12.29 -7.48
C LEU A 68 13.13 -13.52 -6.65
N TRP A 69 12.03 -13.49 -5.91
CA TRP A 69 11.59 -14.64 -5.09
C TRP A 69 10.24 -15.23 -5.52
N GLU A 70 9.34 -14.43 -6.08
CA GLU A 70 8.00 -14.90 -6.49
C GLU A 70 8.06 -15.70 -7.79
N LEU A 71 9.03 -15.42 -8.68
CA LEU A 71 9.32 -16.27 -9.85
C LEU A 71 9.69 -17.70 -9.47
N PRO A 72 10.75 -17.95 -8.67
CA PRO A 72 11.09 -19.31 -8.27
C PRO A 72 10.01 -19.96 -7.40
N ALA A 73 9.28 -19.19 -6.57
CA ALA A 73 8.14 -19.73 -5.82
C ALA A 73 7.02 -20.21 -6.77
N GLY A 74 6.67 -19.43 -7.79
CA GLY A 74 5.69 -19.80 -8.80
C GLY A 74 6.11 -21.02 -9.62
N GLN A 75 7.39 -21.11 -10.01
CA GLN A 75 7.96 -22.30 -10.67
C GLN A 75 7.81 -23.55 -9.80
N GLN A 76 8.17 -23.46 -8.51
CA GLN A 76 7.95 -24.56 -7.58
C GLN A 76 6.49 -25.00 -7.53
N ALA A 77 5.53 -24.06 -7.52
CA ALA A 77 4.11 -24.39 -7.48
C ALA A 77 3.66 -25.14 -8.72
N ILE A 78 4.07 -24.69 -9.91
CA ILE A 78 3.79 -25.37 -11.18
C ILE A 78 4.34 -26.80 -11.15
N GLU A 79 5.57 -26.97 -10.66
CA GLU A 79 6.27 -28.26 -10.66
C GLU A 79 5.70 -29.29 -9.67
N ARG A 80 5.30 -28.85 -8.47
CA ARG A 80 5.07 -29.80 -7.35
C ARG A 80 3.81 -29.58 -6.52
N ALA A 81 3.00 -28.55 -6.82
CA ALA A 81 1.77 -28.36 -6.05
C ALA A 81 0.79 -29.55 -6.28
N PRO A 82 0.11 -30.03 -5.22
CA PRO A 82 -0.92 -31.06 -5.35
C PRO A 82 -2.13 -30.60 -6.17
N SER A 83 -2.66 -29.40 -5.91
CA SER A 83 -3.87 -28.89 -6.55
C SER A 83 -3.59 -28.09 -7.82
N GLU A 84 -4.53 -28.17 -8.76
CA GLU A 84 -4.50 -27.37 -9.98
C GLU A 84 -4.64 -25.87 -9.69
N GLY A 85 -5.40 -25.50 -8.65
CA GLY A 85 -5.56 -24.09 -8.25
C GLY A 85 -4.23 -23.43 -7.87
N VAL A 86 -3.37 -24.13 -7.14
CA VAL A 86 -2.04 -23.62 -6.75
C VAL A 86 -1.09 -23.59 -7.95
N LYS A 87 -1.17 -24.56 -8.87
CA LYS A 87 -0.40 -24.52 -10.13
C LYS A 87 -0.78 -23.33 -11.00
N LEU A 88 -2.07 -23.06 -11.15
CA LEU A 88 -2.58 -21.90 -11.90
C LEU A 88 -2.15 -20.58 -11.23
N ALA A 89 -2.19 -20.49 -9.90
CA ALA A 89 -1.64 -19.33 -9.20
C ALA A 89 -0.12 -19.18 -9.46
N GLY A 90 0.64 -20.28 -9.47
CA GLY A 90 2.05 -20.32 -9.83
C GLY A 90 2.32 -19.81 -11.26
N ASP A 91 1.53 -20.23 -12.24
CA ASP A 91 1.63 -19.77 -13.63
C ASP A 91 1.45 -18.26 -13.75
N HIS A 92 0.38 -17.73 -13.14
CA HIS A 92 0.12 -16.28 -13.12
C HIS A 92 1.26 -15.50 -12.45
N LEU A 93 1.83 -16.01 -11.34
CA LEU A 93 3.00 -15.39 -10.70
C LEU A 93 4.20 -15.36 -11.64
N VAL A 94 4.51 -16.48 -12.30
CA VAL A 94 5.65 -16.55 -13.22
C VAL A 94 5.49 -15.57 -14.38
N VAL A 95 4.32 -15.55 -15.03
CA VAL A 95 4.06 -14.65 -16.16
C VAL A 95 4.11 -13.18 -15.71
N GLY A 96 3.38 -12.84 -14.65
CA GLY A 96 3.27 -11.47 -14.15
C GLY A 96 4.61 -10.91 -13.67
N HIS A 97 5.38 -11.67 -12.88
CA HIS A 97 6.68 -11.23 -12.40
C HIS A 97 7.76 -11.20 -13.47
N THR A 98 7.70 -12.08 -14.48
CA THR A 98 8.63 -12.00 -15.62
C THR A 98 8.45 -10.68 -16.38
N ASP A 99 7.19 -10.27 -16.62
CA ASP A 99 6.92 -9.00 -17.30
C ASP A 99 7.28 -7.78 -16.44
N LEU A 100 6.88 -7.77 -15.16
CA LEU A 100 7.23 -6.69 -14.24
C LEU A 100 8.74 -6.55 -14.02
N ASP A 101 9.48 -7.66 -13.91
CA ASP A 101 10.92 -7.62 -13.73
C ASP A 101 11.63 -6.96 -14.92
N ARG A 102 11.24 -7.33 -16.14
CA ARG A 102 11.74 -6.70 -17.37
C ARG A 102 11.48 -5.20 -17.35
N ARG A 103 10.24 -4.78 -17.06
CA ARG A 103 9.89 -3.35 -16.99
C ARG A 103 10.65 -2.61 -15.90
N ALA A 104 10.80 -3.22 -14.71
CA ALA A 104 11.53 -2.62 -13.60
C ALA A 104 13.00 -2.39 -13.95
N ARG A 105 13.67 -3.36 -14.59
CA ARG A 105 15.05 -3.20 -15.07
C ARG A 105 15.17 -2.10 -16.14
N ASP A 106 14.25 -2.05 -17.08
CA ASP A 106 14.25 -1.01 -18.13
C ASP A 106 14.03 0.39 -17.54
N VAL A 107 13.11 0.54 -16.59
CA VAL A 107 12.85 1.79 -15.89
C VAL A 107 14.03 2.20 -15.01
N ALA A 108 14.65 1.25 -14.31
CA ALA A 108 15.83 1.49 -13.48
C ALA A 108 17.03 1.97 -14.30
N ALA A 109 17.28 1.35 -15.45
CA ALA A 109 18.33 1.77 -16.37
C ALA A 109 18.13 3.22 -16.86
N LYS A 110 16.89 3.59 -17.19
CA LYS A 110 16.55 4.97 -17.60
C LYS A 110 16.72 5.98 -16.47
N LEU A 111 16.38 5.61 -15.25
CA LEU A 111 16.39 6.49 -14.08
C LEU A 111 17.71 6.47 -13.29
N GLY A 112 18.67 5.61 -13.67
CA GLY A 112 19.93 5.46 -12.96
C GLY A 112 19.77 4.90 -11.55
N VAL A 113 18.75 4.06 -11.32
CA VAL A 113 18.50 3.43 -10.01
C VAL A 113 19.15 2.06 -9.98
N GLU A 114 19.97 1.79 -8.96
CA GLU A 114 20.55 0.48 -8.76
C GLU A 114 19.51 -0.53 -8.28
N LEU A 115 19.55 -1.75 -8.84
CA LEU A 115 18.64 -2.82 -8.49
C LEU A 115 19.37 -4.01 -7.88
N PRO A 116 18.79 -4.68 -6.87
CA PRO A 116 19.35 -5.89 -6.33
C PRO A 116 19.30 -7.04 -7.34
N ASN A 117 20.24 -7.99 -7.20
CA ASN A 117 20.34 -9.20 -8.02
C ASN A 117 20.03 -10.49 -7.24
N GLN A 118 19.69 -10.37 -5.96
CA GLN A 118 19.36 -11.49 -5.10
C GLN A 118 18.19 -11.13 -4.18
N PRO A 119 17.33 -12.10 -3.80
CA PRO A 119 16.31 -11.87 -2.79
C PRO A 119 16.93 -11.48 -1.44
N THR A 120 16.17 -10.78 -0.60
CA THR A 120 16.58 -10.50 0.78
C THR A 120 16.72 -11.79 1.59
N GLY A 121 17.44 -11.75 2.72
CA GLY A 121 17.56 -12.92 3.60
C GLY A 121 16.22 -13.48 4.07
N GLN A 122 15.22 -12.60 4.27
CA GLN A 122 13.85 -13.00 4.60
C GLN A 122 13.17 -13.73 3.43
N GLN A 123 13.26 -13.18 2.21
CA GLN A 123 12.68 -13.80 1.01
C GLN A 123 13.32 -15.15 0.69
N GLN A 124 14.63 -15.28 0.87
CA GLN A 124 15.31 -16.58 0.80
C GLN A 124 14.82 -17.55 1.87
N GLY A 125 14.47 -17.03 3.07
CA GLY A 125 13.83 -17.79 4.13
C GLY A 125 12.48 -18.36 3.70
N TRP A 126 11.62 -17.53 3.10
CA TRP A 126 10.34 -17.98 2.55
C TRP A 126 10.51 -19.05 1.49
N LEU A 127 11.47 -18.91 0.57
CA LEU A 127 11.76 -19.95 -0.42
C LEU A 127 12.20 -21.27 0.23
N ARG A 128 13.01 -21.23 1.28
CA ARG A 128 13.41 -22.44 2.03
C ARG A 128 12.22 -23.07 2.74
N GLU A 129 11.37 -22.26 3.36
CA GLU A 129 10.15 -22.71 4.04
C GLU A 129 9.22 -23.42 3.05
N LEU A 130 9.00 -22.82 1.88
CA LEU A 130 8.26 -23.45 0.79
C LEU A 130 8.93 -24.77 0.39
N THR A 131 10.23 -24.76 0.07
CA THR A 131 10.97 -25.97 -0.35
C THR A 131 10.83 -27.13 0.63
N ALA A 132 10.87 -26.85 1.94
CA ALA A 132 10.78 -27.86 2.99
C ALA A 132 9.36 -28.42 3.20
N ALA A 133 8.32 -27.66 2.85
CA ALA A 133 6.94 -28.09 2.98
C ALA A 133 6.51 -29.01 1.82
N SER A 134 5.48 -29.82 2.06
CA SER A 134 4.88 -30.69 1.05
C SER A 134 3.38 -30.89 1.28
N GLY A 135 2.67 -31.45 0.29
CA GLY A 135 1.23 -31.71 0.39
C GLY A 135 0.43 -30.44 0.69
N GLN A 136 -0.60 -30.57 1.52
CA GLN A 136 -1.48 -29.45 1.89
C GLN A 136 -0.76 -28.34 2.66
N GLU A 137 0.27 -28.68 3.46
CA GLU A 137 1.06 -27.69 4.20
C GLU A 137 1.77 -26.74 3.22
N TYR A 138 2.32 -27.28 2.12
CA TYR A 138 2.93 -26.47 1.08
C TYR A 138 1.94 -25.48 0.46
N GLU A 139 0.72 -25.93 0.15
CA GLU A 139 -0.32 -25.11 -0.47
C GLU A 139 -0.78 -23.97 0.44
N GLN A 140 -0.96 -24.26 1.73
CA GLN A 140 -1.27 -23.25 2.74
C GLN A 140 -0.13 -22.23 2.88
N LYS A 141 1.11 -22.67 3.00
CA LYS A 141 2.26 -21.76 3.11
C LYS A 141 2.43 -20.91 1.85
N PHE A 142 2.30 -21.51 0.67
CA PHE A 142 2.36 -20.82 -0.61
C PHE A 142 1.30 -19.73 -0.69
N ALA A 143 0.02 -20.07 -0.49
CA ALA A 143 -1.07 -19.13 -0.59
C ALA A 143 -0.91 -17.96 0.41
N ASN A 144 -0.58 -18.26 1.67
CA ASN A 144 -0.53 -17.25 2.72
C ASN A 144 0.71 -16.34 2.66
N LEU A 145 1.90 -16.87 2.38
CA LEU A 145 3.12 -16.06 2.25
C LEU A 145 2.98 -15.05 1.11
N LEU A 146 2.56 -15.51 -0.07
CA LEU A 146 2.39 -14.66 -1.24
C LEU A 146 1.24 -13.68 -1.04
N ARG A 147 0.10 -14.11 -0.47
CA ARG A 147 -1.04 -13.22 -0.23
C ARG A 147 -0.72 -12.11 0.78
N ALA A 148 0.06 -12.41 1.80
CA ALA A 148 0.56 -11.42 2.77
C ALA A 148 1.52 -10.42 2.10
N ALA A 149 2.47 -10.91 1.29
CA ALA A 149 3.42 -10.08 0.56
C ALA A 149 2.71 -9.12 -0.40
N HIS A 150 1.78 -9.62 -1.21
CA HIS A 150 1.00 -8.80 -2.13
C HIS A 150 0.13 -7.76 -1.40
N GLY A 151 -0.47 -8.10 -0.24
CA GLY A 151 -1.22 -7.13 0.56
C GLY A 151 -0.38 -5.93 0.99
N LYS A 152 0.87 -6.17 1.43
CA LYS A 152 1.82 -5.11 1.81
C LYS A 152 2.24 -4.26 0.60
N VAL A 153 2.54 -4.90 -0.54
CA VAL A 153 2.97 -4.19 -1.75
C VAL A 153 1.82 -3.40 -2.39
N PHE A 154 0.58 -3.88 -2.31
CA PHE A 154 -0.59 -3.18 -2.84
C PHE A 154 -0.80 -1.80 -2.20
N ALA A 155 -0.57 -1.69 -0.88
CA ALA A 155 -0.62 -0.40 -0.19
C ALA A 155 0.45 0.58 -0.70
N LEU A 156 1.67 0.11 -0.96
CA LEU A 156 2.73 0.92 -1.54
C LEU A 156 2.40 1.34 -2.98
N ILE A 157 1.87 0.43 -3.79
CA ILE A 157 1.43 0.76 -5.16
C ILE A 157 0.39 1.89 -5.11
N ALA A 158 -0.61 1.79 -4.24
CA ALA A 158 -1.62 2.84 -4.08
C ALA A 158 -1.00 4.19 -3.69
N GLN A 159 -0.05 4.18 -2.74
CA GLN A 159 0.69 5.38 -2.35
C GLN A 159 1.42 6.00 -3.55
N VAL A 160 2.19 5.21 -4.30
CA VAL A 160 2.96 5.68 -5.47
C VAL A 160 2.04 6.18 -6.57
N ARG A 161 0.93 5.48 -6.84
CA ARG A 161 -0.08 5.91 -7.82
C ARG A 161 -0.70 7.26 -7.47
N HIS A 162 -0.82 7.56 -6.18
CA HIS A 162 -1.32 8.83 -5.68
C HIS A 162 -0.26 9.94 -5.75
N THR A 163 0.99 9.67 -5.35
CA THR A 163 1.98 10.71 -5.07
C THR A 163 3.04 10.92 -6.14
N THR A 164 3.27 9.94 -7.02
CA THR A 164 4.41 10.01 -7.95
C THR A 164 4.24 11.15 -8.95
N ARG A 165 5.31 11.93 -9.13
CA ARG A 165 5.42 12.95 -10.17
C ARG A 165 6.18 12.44 -11.40
N ASN A 166 6.79 11.26 -11.33
CA ASN A 166 7.55 10.66 -12.42
C ASN A 166 6.66 9.80 -13.34
N SER A 167 6.70 10.06 -14.65
CA SER A 167 5.85 9.37 -15.64
C SER A 167 6.20 7.90 -15.85
N LEU A 168 7.48 7.51 -15.79
CA LEU A 168 7.88 6.10 -15.90
C LEU A 168 7.41 5.31 -14.67
N ILE A 169 7.55 5.89 -13.49
CA ILE A 169 7.10 5.27 -12.24
C ILE A 169 5.58 5.15 -12.20
N ARG A 170 4.86 6.17 -12.69
CA ARG A 170 3.40 6.12 -12.80
C ARG A 170 2.91 4.98 -13.69
N GLN A 171 3.60 4.73 -14.82
CA GLN A 171 3.28 3.60 -15.69
C GLN A 171 3.60 2.28 -14.99
N LEU A 172 4.80 2.13 -14.42
CA LEU A 172 5.19 0.90 -13.73
C LEU A 172 4.26 0.58 -12.56
N ALA A 173 3.83 1.58 -11.79
CA ALA A 173 2.86 1.41 -10.72
C ALA A 173 1.47 1.04 -11.25
N SER A 174 1.12 1.43 -12.47
CA SER A 174 -0.14 1.01 -13.11
C SER A 174 -0.09 -0.46 -13.51
N ASP A 175 1.01 -0.88 -14.13
CA ASP A 175 1.25 -2.27 -14.52
C ASP A 175 1.31 -3.16 -13.26
N ALA A 176 2.06 -2.74 -12.23
CA ALA A 176 2.15 -3.47 -10.96
C ALA A 176 0.79 -3.60 -10.25
N ASN A 177 -0.06 -2.57 -10.29
CA ASN A 177 -1.40 -2.62 -9.71
C ASN A 177 -2.27 -3.70 -10.35
N GLN A 178 -2.21 -3.83 -11.68
CA GLN A 178 -2.97 -4.84 -12.41
C GLN A 178 -2.47 -6.25 -12.07
N THR A 179 -1.15 -6.45 -12.13
CA THR A 179 -0.52 -7.74 -11.83
C THR A 179 -0.79 -8.19 -10.38
N VAL A 180 -0.62 -7.30 -9.40
CA VAL A 180 -0.84 -7.66 -7.99
C VAL A 180 -2.31 -8.00 -7.70
N LEU A 181 -3.27 -7.31 -8.33
CA LEU A 181 -4.69 -7.65 -8.18
C LEU A 181 -5.04 -9.02 -8.79
N ASP A 182 -4.44 -9.34 -9.94
CA ASP A 182 -4.56 -10.66 -10.55
C ASP A 182 -3.98 -11.75 -9.63
N HIS A 183 -2.77 -11.56 -9.12
CA HIS A 183 -2.13 -12.51 -8.20
C HIS A 183 -2.92 -12.72 -6.92
N ILE A 184 -3.40 -11.64 -6.29
CA ILE A 184 -4.29 -11.74 -5.13
C ILE A 184 -5.52 -12.60 -5.46
N THR A 185 -6.17 -12.34 -6.60
CA THR A 185 -7.35 -13.09 -7.04
C THR A 185 -7.02 -14.57 -7.22
N MET A 186 -5.89 -14.90 -7.86
CA MET A 186 -5.50 -16.28 -8.10
C MET A 186 -5.10 -17.01 -6.83
N LEU A 187 -4.42 -16.34 -5.89
CA LEU A 187 -4.08 -16.88 -4.58
C LEU A 187 -5.33 -17.14 -3.75
N GLU A 188 -6.30 -16.24 -3.74
CA GLU A 188 -7.58 -16.44 -3.03
C GLU A 188 -8.39 -17.59 -3.64
N ARG A 189 -8.36 -17.74 -4.98
CA ARG A 189 -8.98 -18.87 -5.70
C ARG A 189 -8.37 -20.23 -5.39
N THR A 190 -7.18 -20.29 -4.78
CA THR A 190 -6.62 -21.58 -4.32
C THR A 190 -7.45 -22.21 -3.21
N GLY A 191 -8.22 -21.41 -2.46
CA GLY A 191 -8.96 -21.87 -1.28
C GLY A 191 -8.10 -22.06 -0.02
N PHE A 192 -6.80 -21.76 -0.06
CA PHE A 192 -5.86 -22.00 1.05
C PHE A 192 -5.46 -20.73 1.82
N VAL A 193 -6.03 -19.57 1.49
CA VAL A 193 -5.77 -18.31 2.21
C VAL A 193 -6.49 -18.30 3.56
N ASP A 194 -5.73 -18.16 4.65
CA ASP A 194 -6.22 -17.92 6.01
C ASP A 194 -6.43 -16.41 6.21
N PHE A 195 -7.62 -15.93 5.84
CA PHE A 195 -7.99 -14.52 5.96
C PHE A 195 -7.91 -14.01 7.40
N ASP A 196 -8.30 -14.83 8.38
CA ASP A 196 -8.24 -14.44 9.78
C ASP A 196 -6.79 -14.37 10.28
N GLY A 197 -5.93 -15.28 9.82
CA GLY A 197 -4.49 -15.26 10.10
C GLY A 197 -3.83 -13.98 9.59
N LEU A 198 -4.12 -13.61 8.34
CA LEU A 198 -3.65 -12.36 7.75
C LEU A 198 -4.15 -11.12 8.52
N ALA A 199 -5.42 -11.12 8.95
CA ALA A 199 -5.98 -10.04 9.74
C ALA A 199 -5.31 -9.93 11.13
N ARG A 200 -5.04 -11.06 11.79
CA ARG A 200 -4.31 -11.10 13.06
C ARG A 200 -2.88 -10.59 12.93
N GLU A 201 -2.15 -10.97 11.88
CA GLU A 201 -0.81 -10.46 11.60
C GLU A 201 -0.83 -8.93 11.43
N ALA A 202 -1.76 -8.41 10.63
CA ALA A 202 -1.91 -6.98 10.40
C ALA A 202 -2.25 -6.22 11.70
N ALA A 203 -3.14 -6.77 12.53
CA ALA A 203 -3.50 -6.18 13.81
C ALA A 203 -2.32 -6.14 14.78
N GLY A 204 -1.50 -7.20 14.84
CA GLY A 204 -0.31 -7.27 15.67
C GLY A 204 0.80 -6.29 15.26
N ALA A 205 0.82 -5.86 13.99
CA ALA A 205 1.75 -4.86 13.49
C ALA A 205 1.30 -3.40 13.72
N SER A 206 0.00 -3.17 14.00
CA SER A 206 -0.55 -1.83 14.22
C SER A 206 -0.34 -1.38 15.66
N THR A 207 0.20 -0.16 15.83
CA THR A 207 0.29 0.52 17.13
C THR A 207 -0.87 1.49 17.36
N ALA A 208 -1.68 1.76 16.33
CA ALA A 208 -2.86 2.61 16.42
C ALA A 208 -4.11 1.77 16.70
N GLY A 209 -4.96 2.28 17.60
CA GLY A 209 -6.30 1.72 17.83
C GLY A 209 -7.19 1.88 16.59
N PRO A 210 -8.29 1.09 16.49
CA PRO A 210 -9.17 1.15 15.34
C PRO A 210 -9.73 2.56 15.16
N SER A 211 -9.43 3.16 14.00
CA SER A 211 -10.09 4.37 13.52
C SER A 211 -11.26 3.94 12.63
N GLY A 212 -12.48 4.18 13.08
CA GLY A 212 -13.67 3.77 12.35
C GLY A 212 -14.96 4.01 13.12
N PRO A 213 -16.10 3.85 12.44
CA PRO A 213 -17.39 3.87 13.12
C PRO A 213 -17.42 2.82 14.26
N PRO A 214 -18.19 3.07 15.34
CA PRO A 214 -18.29 2.14 16.45
C PRO A 214 -18.83 0.78 15.97
N VAL A 215 -18.47 -0.28 16.72
CA VAL A 215 -19.03 -1.62 16.49
C VAL A 215 -20.56 -1.53 16.50
N PRO A 216 -21.27 -2.17 15.55
CA PRO A 216 -22.71 -2.16 15.54
C PRO A 216 -23.29 -2.67 16.88
N SER A 217 -23.81 -1.76 17.70
CA SER A 217 -24.56 -2.10 18.90
C SER A 217 -25.95 -2.54 18.45
N GLY A 218 -26.31 -3.82 18.63
CA GLY A 218 -27.60 -4.40 18.21
C GLY A 218 -28.85 -3.82 18.89
N ALA A 219 -28.77 -2.63 19.48
CA ALA A 219 -29.83 -1.93 20.19
C ALA A 219 -30.68 -1.02 19.29
N GLY A 220 -30.41 -0.94 17.98
CA GLY A 220 -31.19 -0.15 17.03
C GLY A 220 -31.47 -0.91 15.74
N VAL A 221 -32.63 -0.64 15.13
CA VAL A 221 -32.94 -1.12 13.77
C VAL A 221 -31.90 -0.53 12.81
N PRO A 222 -31.10 -1.35 12.10
CA PRO A 222 -30.15 -0.84 11.12
C PRO A 222 -30.87 0.06 10.12
N GLN A 223 -30.45 1.33 10.03
CA GLN A 223 -30.99 2.22 9.00
C GLN A 223 -30.50 1.70 7.65
N VAL A 224 -31.43 1.34 6.76
CA VAL A 224 -31.10 0.97 5.39
C VAL A 224 -30.59 2.23 4.67
N PRO A 225 -29.36 2.24 4.12
CA PRO A 225 -28.86 3.41 3.40
C PRO A 225 -29.78 3.75 2.23
N VAL A 226 -30.13 5.02 2.08
CA VAL A 226 -30.91 5.50 0.92
C VAL A 226 -30.02 5.43 -0.32
N PRO A 227 -30.46 4.81 -1.44
CA PRO A 227 -29.67 4.75 -2.66
C PRO A 227 -29.38 6.14 -3.22
N VAL A 228 -28.11 6.41 -3.56
CA VAL A 228 -27.72 7.61 -4.31
C VAL A 228 -27.89 7.31 -5.80
N THR A 229 -28.70 8.10 -6.50
CA THR A 229 -28.90 8.00 -7.96
C THR A 229 -28.44 9.28 -8.64
N PRO A 230 -27.92 9.21 -9.88
CA PRO A 230 -27.61 10.42 -10.67
C PRO A 230 -28.84 11.31 -10.79
N SER A 231 -28.67 12.63 -10.67
CA SER A 231 -29.77 13.57 -10.86
C SER A 231 -30.03 13.83 -12.35
N GLY A 232 -31.30 13.73 -12.77
CA GLY A 232 -31.74 14.03 -14.13
C GLY A 232 -31.37 12.97 -15.19
N ASP A 233 -31.55 13.30 -16.46
CA ASP A 233 -31.38 12.39 -17.60
C ASP A 233 -29.91 12.36 -18.10
N GLN A 234 -28.99 11.94 -17.23
CA GLN A 234 -27.56 11.84 -17.58
C GLN A 234 -27.21 10.48 -18.19
N SER A 235 -26.45 10.48 -19.30
CA SER A 235 -25.91 9.27 -19.93
C SER A 235 -24.41 9.10 -19.66
N PHE A 236 -23.97 7.88 -19.38
CA PHE A 236 -22.57 7.56 -19.09
C PHE A 236 -22.00 6.53 -20.08
N THR A 237 -20.72 6.66 -20.43
CA THR A 237 -20.02 5.78 -21.40
C THR A 237 -19.22 4.66 -20.74
N SER A 238 -18.88 4.80 -19.46
CA SER A 238 -18.18 3.77 -18.70
C SER A 238 -19.14 2.66 -18.24
N ARG A 239 -18.60 1.46 -18.07
CA ARG A 239 -19.28 0.32 -17.45
C ARG A 239 -18.57 -0.05 -16.15
N PRO A 240 -19.30 -0.59 -15.16
CA PRO A 240 -18.67 -1.17 -13.98
C PRO A 240 -17.63 -2.21 -14.38
N VAL A 241 -16.54 -2.30 -13.62
CA VAL A 241 -15.63 -3.43 -13.73
C VAL A 241 -16.45 -4.70 -13.47
N PRO A 242 -16.42 -5.70 -14.37
CA PRO A 242 -17.18 -6.92 -14.16
C PRO A 242 -16.77 -7.57 -12.83
N PRO A 243 -17.70 -8.22 -12.12
CA PRO A 243 -17.37 -8.88 -10.87
C PRO A 243 -16.26 -9.91 -11.13
N THR A 244 -15.18 -9.81 -10.36
CA THR A 244 -14.16 -10.85 -10.30
C THR A 244 -14.86 -12.08 -9.74
N MET A 245 -15.17 -13.07 -10.57
CA MET A 245 -15.73 -14.34 -10.11
C MET A 245 -14.71 -15.03 -9.20
N ALA A 246 -14.75 -14.78 -7.90
CA ALA A 246 -14.21 -15.70 -6.91
C ALA A 246 -15.30 -16.74 -6.64
N PRO A 247 -15.06 -18.04 -6.90
CA PRO A 247 -15.93 -19.06 -6.34
C PRO A 247 -15.91 -18.90 -4.82
N LEU A 248 -17.08 -18.84 -4.18
CA LEU A 248 -17.16 -18.98 -2.74
C LEU A 248 -16.45 -20.29 -2.33
N PRO A 249 -15.67 -20.30 -1.24
CA PRO A 249 -15.20 -21.56 -0.68
C PRO A 249 -16.42 -22.45 -0.41
N GLN A 250 -16.42 -23.67 -0.96
CA GLN A 250 -17.45 -24.66 -0.66
C GLN A 250 -17.34 -25.01 0.85
N PRO A 251 -18.47 -25.19 1.54
CA PRO A 251 -18.51 -25.42 2.99
C PRO A 251 -17.82 -26.72 3.42
#